data_AF-A0A412LES7-F1
#
_entry.id   AF-A0A412LES7-F1
#
_cell.length_a   1.000
_cell.length_b   1.000
_cell.length_c   1.000
_cell.angle_alpha   90.00
_cell.angle_beta   90.00
_cell.angle_gamma   90.00
#
_symmetry.space_group_name_H-M   'P 1'
#
loop_
_entity.id
_entity.type
_entity.pdbx_description
1 polymer ?
#
loop_
_entity_poly.entity_id
_entity_poly.type
_entity_poly.pdbx_seq_one_letter_code
_entity_poly.pdbx_strand_id
1 'polypeptide(L)'
;MRILFCNIAWMDYYKGIVPGKDEPKGGGSYVKENLDAHEKHNFDVVPLSKDAGYPEGEYCLGFVETKSTNGETRNQLKIEKIDGCEACKNETQVDDVLVVYCALYPDAIEKETYVVGWYKHATVYRNYEVIRFPSDDEEGYYDQAYNAIAKKADCVLLPRPARRKANKWKVPRKSKGVAYGFGQSNVWFAQGREDNEYLRNFLNKIVNQIEEYDGENWLDKQPERSE
;
A
#
# COMPACT_ATOMS: atom_id res chain seq x y z
N MET A 1 -15.68 -5.96 -8.38
CA MET A 1 -14.35 -6.15 -7.75
C MET A 1 -13.99 -4.87 -7.05
N ARG A 2 -13.70 -4.95 -5.75
CA ARG A 2 -13.31 -3.81 -4.90
C ARG A 2 -11.81 -3.59 -5.07
N ILE A 3 -11.39 -2.37 -5.40
CA ILE A 3 -9.97 -2.03 -5.58
C ILE A 3 -9.63 -0.69 -4.94
N LEU A 4 -8.47 -0.61 -4.33
CA LEU A 4 -7.94 0.60 -3.69
C LEU A 4 -6.48 0.79 -4.09
N PHE A 5 -6.14 1.95 -4.64
CA PHE A 5 -4.75 2.30 -4.93
C PHE A 5 -4.18 3.21 -3.84
N CYS A 6 -3.02 2.83 -3.31
CA CYS A 6 -2.34 3.48 -2.19
C CYS A 6 -0.97 3.99 -2.64
N ASN A 7 -0.74 5.30 -2.61
CA ASN A 7 0.53 5.92 -2.95
C ASN A 7 1.37 6.11 -1.67
N ILE A 8 2.47 5.39 -1.59
CA ILE A 8 3.44 5.37 -0.49
C ILE A 8 4.82 5.82 -0.98
N ALA A 9 5.79 6.02 -0.08
CA ALA A 9 7.18 6.20 -0.48
C ALA A 9 7.74 4.93 -1.14
N TRP A 10 8.72 5.13 -2.01
CA TRP A 10 9.46 4.04 -2.63
C TRP A 10 10.46 3.46 -1.64
N MET A 11 10.35 2.15 -1.40
CA MET A 11 11.33 1.31 -0.72
C MET A 11 11.46 0.00 -1.52
N ASP A 12 12.55 -0.73 -1.36
CA ASP A 12 12.80 -1.98 -2.06
C ASP A 12 12.19 -3.18 -1.33
N TYR A 13 12.30 -3.23 0.00
CA TYR A 13 11.88 -4.39 0.79
C TYR A 13 10.67 -4.11 1.68
N TYR A 14 10.48 -2.87 2.15
CA TYR A 14 9.38 -2.51 3.07
C TYR A 14 9.32 -3.42 4.31
N LYS A 15 10.49 -3.65 4.93
CA LYS A 15 10.68 -4.43 6.17
C LYS A 15 11.48 -3.64 7.22
N GLY A 16 11.13 -2.38 7.39
CA GLY A 16 11.92 -1.42 8.15
C GLY A 16 12.92 -0.63 7.30
N ILE A 17 13.56 0.36 7.91
CA ILE A 17 14.55 1.23 7.25
C ILE A 17 15.93 0.62 7.43
N VAL A 18 16.65 0.41 6.33
CA VAL A 18 18.06 0.01 6.35
C VAL A 18 18.89 1.17 5.78
N PRO A 19 19.63 1.92 6.62
CA PRO A 19 20.38 3.10 6.19
C PRO A 19 21.28 2.82 4.98
N GLY A 20 21.21 3.68 3.96
CA GLY A 20 22.00 3.56 2.73
C GLY A 20 21.60 2.42 1.79
N LYS A 21 20.61 1.58 2.17
CA LYS A 21 20.16 0.43 1.37
C LYS A 21 18.68 0.51 1.04
N ASP A 22 17.84 0.58 2.06
CA ASP A 22 16.40 0.65 1.92
C ASP A 22 15.83 1.81 2.77
N GLU A 23 15.85 3.00 2.18
CA GLU A 23 15.33 4.22 2.76
C GLU A 23 14.17 4.76 1.91
N PRO A 24 13.13 5.32 2.54
CA PRO A 24 11.96 5.81 1.82
C PRO A 24 12.31 6.98 0.90
N LYS A 25 11.97 6.85 -0.39
CA LYS A 25 12.18 7.88 -1.42
C LYS A 25 10.85 8.37 -1.99
N GLY A 26 10.70 9.68 -2.15
CA GLY A 26 9.53 10.25 -2.84
C GLY A 26 8.22 10.25 -2.04
N GLY A 27 8.29 10.17 -0.70
CA GLY A 27 7.15 10.44 0.17
C GLY A 27 6.78 11.93 0.21
N GLY A 28 5.56 12.24 0.70
CA GLY A 28 5.12 13.63 0.89
C GLY A 28 6.05 14.44 1.80
N SER A 29 5.81 15.74 1.95
CA SER A 29 6.60 16.64 2.83
C SER A 29 6.80 16.09 4.25
N TYR A 30 5.93 15.19 4.71
CA TYR A 30 5.97 14.51 6.01
C TYR A 30 7.17 13.57 6.21
N VAL A 31 7.71 12.95 5.14
CA VAL A 31 8.86 12.01 5.24
C VAL A 31 10.17 12.73 5.58
N LYS A 32 10.22 14.07 5.44
CA LYS A 32 11.39 14.87 5.82
C LYS A 32 11.41 15.28 7.30
N GLU A 33 10.27 15.24 8.00
CA GLU A 33 10.15 15.82 9.35
C GLU A 33 9.91 14.77 10.44
N ASN A 34 9.33 13.60 10.10
CA ASN A 34 9.19 12.48 11.03
C ASN A 34 9.82 11.23 10.41
N LEU A 35 10.97 10.82 10.97
CA LEU A 35 11.79 9.67 10.56
C LEU A 35 11.10 8.29 10.71
N ASP A 36 9.78 8.26 10.87
CA ASP A 36 8.99 7.04 11.04
C ASP A 36 7.95 6.93 9.91
N ALA A 37 8.42 6.54 8.73
CA ALA A 37 7.54 6.20 7.63
C ALA A 37 6.78 4.91 8.00
N HIS A 38 5.57 5.01 8.58
CA HIS A 38 4.77 3.84 8.98
C HIS A 38 4.59 2.80 7.84
N GLU A 39 4.62 3.25 6.59
CA GLU A 39 4.62 2.40 5.38
C GLU A 39 5.86 1.51 5.21
N LYS A 40 6.92 1.73 6.00
CA LYS A 40 8.18 0.97 5.95
C LYS A 40 8.02 -0.51 6.28
N HIS A 41 6.92 -0.93 6.89
CA HIS A 41 6.61 -2.33 7.23
C HIS A 41 5.47 -2.92 6.38
N ASN A 42 5.06 -2.25 5.30
CA ASN A 42 3.94 -2.72 4.46
C ASN A 42 4.18 -4.10 3.82
N PHE A 43 5.39 -4.64 3.80
CA PHE A 43 5.62 -6.01 3.32
C PHE A 43 6.48 -6.80 4.30
N ASP A 44 6.41 -6.40 5.57
CA ASP A 44 6.96 -7.12 6.70
C ASP A 44 5.92 -8.10 7.21
N VAL A 45 6.25 -9.38 7.17
CA VAL A 45 5.32 -10.45 7.52
C VAL A 45 5.38 -10.67 9.02
N VAL A 46 4.23 -10.58 9.68
CA VAL A 46 4.11 -10.74 11.13
C VAL A 46 3.19 -11.91 11.47
N PRO A 47 3.52 -12.73 12.48
CA PRO A 47 2.60 -13.71 13.02
C PRO A 47 1.54 -13.00 13.87
N LEU A 48 0.27 -13.29 13.61
CA LEU A 48 -0.84 -12.85 14.44
C LEU A 48 -1.56 -14.04 15.04
N SER A 49 -2.18 -13.81 16.20
CA SER A 49 -2.95 -14.80 16.94
C SER A 49 -4.29 -14.22 17.37
N LYS A 50 -5.14 -15.07 17.95
CA LYS A 50 -6.44 -14.67 18.51
C LYS A 50 -6.30 -13.62 19.61
N ASP A 51 -5.17 -13.60 20.32
CA ASP A 51 -4.90 -12.62 21.37
C ASP A 51 -4.73 -11.21 20.77
N ALA A 52 -4.25 -11.13 19.52
CA ALA A 52 -4.20 -9.88 18.75
C ALA A 52 -5.52 -9.55 18.03
N GLY A 53 -6.58 -10.35 18.22
CA GLY A 53 -7.88 -10.18 17.58
C GLY A 53 -8.02 -10.79 16.18
N TYR A 54 -7.04 -11.58 15.73
CA TYR A 54 -7.02 -12.18 14.38
C TYR A 54 -6.99 -13.70 14.42
N PRO A 55 -7.43 -14.39 13.35
CA PRO A 55 -7.11 -15.80 13.18
C PRO A 55 -5.59 -16.03 13.21
N GLU A 56 -5.17 -17.17 13.73
CA GLU A 56 -3.76 -17.53 13.76
C GLU A 56 -3.20 -17.66 12.33
N GLY A 57 -2.06 -17.03 12.08
CA GLY A 57 -1.40 -17.08 10.77
C GLY A 57 -0.38 -15.96 10.57
N GLU A 58 0.21 -15.94 9.38
CA GLU A 58 1.13 -14.89 8.92
C GLU A 58 0.37 -13.83 8.11
N TYR A 59 0.62 -12.56 8.40
CA TYR A 59 -0.09 -11.43 7.81
C TYR A 59 0.86 -10.32 7.37
N CYS A 60 0.45 -9.53 6.39
CA CYS A 60 1.04 -8.22 6.12
C CYS A 60 0.10 -7.13 6.65
N LEU A 61 0.69 -6.16 7.37
CA LEU A 61 0.00 -5.00 7.91
C LEU A 61 0.33 -3.76 7.06
N GLY A 62 -0.63 -3.36 6.25
CA GLY A 62 -0.45 -2.32 5.25
C GLY A 62 -0.95 -0.95 5.70
N PHE A 63 -0.14 0.07 5.48
CA PHE A 63 -0.42 1.45 5.82
C PHE A 63 -0.41 2.36 4.59
N VAL A 64 -1.35 3.31 4.56
CA VAL A 64 -1.32 4.49 3.70
C VAL A 64 -1.81 5.72 4.46
N GLU A 65 -1.07 6.82 4.36
CA GLU A 65 -1.43 8.07 5.02
C GLU A 65 -2.60 8.78 4.30
N THR A 66 -3.72 8.98 5.01
CA THR A 66 -4.93 9.68 4.52
C THR A 66 -4.86 11.20 4.63
N LYS A 67 -3.70 11.73 5.09
CA LYS A 67 -3.43 13.13 5.42
C LYS A 67 -4.17 13.58 6.67
N SER A 68 -3.78 14.74 7.19
CA SER A 68 -4.46 15.44 8.29
C SER A 68 -5.18 16.69 7.79
N THR A 69 -6.32 17.04 8.39
CA THR A 69 -7.02 18.30 8.07
C THR A 69 -6.35 19.54 8.70
N ASN A 70 -5.60 19.37 9.80
CA ASN A 70 -5.00 20.46 10.58
C ASN A 70 -3.61 20.11 11.17
N GLY A 71 -2.96 19.04 10.70
CA GLY A 71 -1.70 18.54 11.27
C GLY A 71 -1.86 17.64 12.50
N GLU A 72 -3.04 17.64 13.13
CA GLU A 72 -3.30 16.92 14.38
C GLU A 72 -4.27 15.75 14.17
N THR A 73 -5.38 15.98 13.46
CA THR A 73 -6.41 14.96 13.24
C THR A 73 -6.18 14.25 11.92
N ARG A 74 -5.76 12.99 12.01
CA ARG A 74 -5.66 12.06 10.86
C ARG A 74 -7.04 11.85 10.25
N ASN A 75 -7.12 11.94 8.92
CA ASN A 75 -8.38 11.77 8.22
C ASN A 75 -8.80 10.30 8.20
N GLN A 76 -10.11 10.07 8.16
CA GLN A 76 -10.63 8.72 7.94
C GLN A 76 -10.53 8.32 6.47
N LEU A 77 -10.23 7.06 6.22
CA LEU A 77 -10.38 6.45 4.91
C LEU A 77 -11.87 6.37 4.56
N LYS A 78 -12.24 6.94 3.41
CA LYS A 78 -13.63 6.95 2.92
C LYS A 78 -13.95 5.61 2.24
N ILE A 79 -14.00 4.52 3.01
CA ILE A 79 -14.21 3.15 2.50
C ILE A 79 -15.50 3.01 1.69
N GLU A 80 -16.50 3.87 1.92
CA GLU A 80 -17.72 3.94 1.12
C GLU A 80 -17.51 4.37 -0.34
N LYS A 81 -16.32 4.87 -0.68
CA LYS A 81 -15.93 5.22 -2.04
C LYS A 81 -15.31 4.05 -2.82
N ILE A 82 -15.01 2.94 -2.15
CA ILE A 82 -14.59 1.71 -2.84
C ILE A 82 -15.80 1.20 -3.61
N ASP A 83 -15.58 0.86 -4.88
CA ASP A 83 -16.64 0.39 -5.79
C ASP A 83 -17.39 -0.82 -5.20
N GLY A 84 -18.72 -0.70 -5.09
CA GLY A 84 -19.58 -1.73 -4.48
C GLY A 84 -19.65 -1.68 -2.95
N CYS A 85 -19.18 -0.59 -2.33
CA CYS A 85 -19.24 -0.34 -0.89
C CYS A 85 -20.04 0.94 -0.54
N GLU A 86 -20.91 1.43 -1.42
CA GLU A 86 -21.63 2.70 -1.26
C GLU A 86 -22.54 2.74 -0.01
N ALA A 87 -23.00 1.56 0.43
CA ALA A 87 -23.79 1.39 1.65
C ALA A 87 -22.94 1.42 2.93
N CYS A 88 -21.62 1.30 2.84
CA CYS A 88 -20.71 1.14 3.99
C CYS A 88 -20.36 2.47 4.70
N LYS A 89 -21.21 3.50 4.61
CA LYS A 89 -20.96 4.84 5.18
C LYS A 89 -20.77 4.84 6.69
N ASN A 90 -21.43 3.90 7.39
CA ASN A 90 -21.37 3.75 8.84
C ASN A 90 -20.51 2.57 9.30
N GLU A 91 -19.96 1.80 8.35
CA GLU A 91 -19.12 0.64 8.66
C GLU A 91 -17.70 1.09 9.04
N THR A 92 -17.03 0.29 9.86
CA THR A 92 -15.65 0.52 10.29
C THR A 92 -14.62 -0.09 9.35
N GLN A 93 -15.02 -1.10 8.56
CA GLN A 93 -14.15 -1.80 7.63
C GLN A 93 -14.93 -2.34 6.42
N VAL A 94 -14.20 -2.76 5.38
CA VAL A 94 -14.72 -3.56 4.27
C VAL A 94 -13.75 -4.69 3.95
N ASP A 95 -14.29 -5.88 3.71
CA ASP A 95 -13.50 -7.06 3.36
C ASP A 95 -13.44 -7.27 1.84
N ASP A 96 -12.56 -8.17 1.43
CA ASP A 96 -12.38 -8.60 0.04
C ASP A 96 -12.05 -7.45 -0.92
N VAL A 97 -11.05 -6.65 -0.54
CA VAL A 97 -10.52 -5.55 -1.35
C VAL A 97 -9.15 -5.92 -1.93
N LEU A 98 -8.96 -5.66 -3.23
CA LEU A 98 -7.63 -5.64 -3.83
C LEU A 98 -6.96 -4.30 -3.51
N VAL A 99 -5.98 -4.31 -2.60
CA VAL A 99 -5.21 -3.11 -2.22
C VAL A 99 -3.90 -3.10 -3.00
N VAL A 100 -3.69 -2.07 -3.82
CA VAL A 100 -2.53 -1.94 -4.70
C VAL A 100 -1.63 -0.82 -4.22
N TYR A 101 -0.46 -1.18 -3.70
CA TYR A 101 0.55 -0.22 -3.27
C TYR A 101 1.36 0.28 -4.46
N CYS A 102 1.50 1.59 -4.55
CA CYS A 102 2.13 2.31 -5.63
C CYS A 102 3.14 3.31 -5.07
N ALA A 103 4.22 3.56 -5.78
CA ALA A 103 5.22 4.54 -5.37
C ALA A 103 5.76 5.33 -6.56
N LEU A 104 6.22 6.55 -6.28
CA LEU A 104 6.93 7.38 -7.25
C LEU A 104 8.30 6.76 -7.53
N TYR A 105 8.62 6.48 -8.80
CA TYR A 105 9.92 5.92 -9.14
C TYR A 105 11.03 6.95 -8.87
N PRO A 106 12.03 6.61 -8.04
CA PRO A 106 13.00 7.58 -7.54
C PRO A 106 14.00 8.04 -8.59
N ASP A 107 14.26 7.25 -9.63
CA ASP A 107 15.35 7.50 -10.58
C ASP A 107 14.87 8.09 -11.93
N ALA A 108 13.59 8.47 -12.06
CA ALA A 108 13.07 9.11 -13.28
C ALA A 108 13.11 10.63 -13.20
N ILE A 109 13.46 11.26 -14.32
CA ILE A 109 13.39 12.72 -14.49
C ILE A 109 11.93 13.20 -14.41
N GLU A 110 11.03 12.46 -15.05
CA GLU A 110 9.59 12.71 -14.96
C GLU A 110 8.97 11.96 -13.77
N LYS A 111 7.93 12.55 -13.18
CA LYS A 111 7.21 11.93 -12.06
C LYS A 111 6.37 10.75 -12.54
N GLU A 112 6.95 9.56 -12.51
CA GLU A 112 6.29 8.30 -12.87
C GLU A 112 5.93 7.47 -11.63
N THR A 113 4.74 6.88 -11.61
CA THR A 113 4.26 6.05 -10.50
C THR A 113 4.07 4.62 -10.96
N TYR A 114 4.49 3.66 -10.15
CA TYR A 114 4.41 2.24 -10.46
C TYR A 114 3.85 1.47 -9.27
N VAL A 115 3.19 0.34 -9.55
CA VAL A 115 2.86 -0.64 -8.51
C VAL A 115 4.16 -1.20 -7.94
N VAL A 116 4.24 -1.27 -6.60
CA VAL A 116 5.34 -1.92 -5.88
C VAL A 116 4.93 -3.28 -5.34
N GLY A 117 3.65 -3.48 -5.06
CA GLY A 117 3.08 -4.72 -4.54
C GLY A 117 1.59 -4.57 -4.28
N TRP A 118 0.94 -5.63 -3.84
CA TRP A 118 -0.50 -5.64 -3.58
C TRP A 118 -0.88 -6.68 -2.53
N TYR A 119 -2.06 -6.50 -1.96
CA TYR A 119 -2.75 -7.46 -1.12
C TYR A 119 -4.07 -7.85 -1.79
N LYS A 120 -4.26 -9.14 -2.04
CA LYS A 120 -5.58 -9.70 -2.41
C LYS A 120 -6.40 -9.96 -1.16
N HIS A 121 -7.72 -10.02 -1.31
CA HIS A 121 -8.66 -10.37 -0.25
C HIS A 121 -8.46 -9.60 1.07
N ALA A 122 -8.00 -8.35 0.99
CA ALA A 122 -7.65 -7.57 2.16
C ALA A 122 -8.90 -7.06 2.89
N THR A 123 -8.80 -6.95 4.21
CA THR A 123 -9.69 -6.12 5.02
C THR A 123 -9.12 -4.72 5.08
N VAL A 124 -9.94 -3.72 4.76
CA VAL A 124 -9.57 -2.29 4.74
C VAL A 124 -10.38 -1.53 5.79
N TYR A 125 -9.68 -0.79 6.65
CA TYR A 125 -10.26 -0.07 7.79
C TYR A 125 -10.49 1.41 7.50
N ARG A 126 -11.57 1.96 8.07
CA ARG A 126 -11.90 3.39 8.02
C ARG A 126 -10.92 4.22 8.84
N ASN A 127 -10.61 3.76 10.04
CA ASN A 127 -9.61 4.36 10.94
C ASN A 127 -8.33 3.53 10.88
N TYR A 128 -7.24 4.08 11.40
CA TYR A 128 -6.02 3.30 11.59
C TYR A 128 -6.20 2.35 12.76
N GLU A 129 -5.95 1.08 12.53
CA GLU A 129 -5.77 0.09 13.58
C GLU A 129 -4.31 0.09 14.04
N VAL A 130 -4.04 -0.38 15.25
CA VAL A 130 -2.70 -0.42 15.84
C VAL A 130 -2.47 -1.78 16.48
N ILE A 131 -1.34 -2.41 16.17
CA ILE A 131 -0.84 -3.60 16.88
C ILE A 131 0.49 -3.24 17.52
N ARG A 132 0.68 -3.69 18.75
CA ARG A 132 1.93 -3.55 19.51
C ARG A 132 2.78 -4.80 19.33
N PHE A 133 4.01 -4.62 18.87
CA PHE A 133 4.99 -5.69 18.71
C PHE A 133 6.14 -5.53 19.70
N PRO A 134 6.77 -6.64 20.14
CA PRO A 134 8.04 -6.56 20.83
C PRO A 134 9.09 -5.97 19.89
N SER A 135 9.93 -5.10 20.42
CA SER A 135 11.07 -4.55 19.68
C SER A 135 12.26 -5.50 19.73
N ASP A 136 13.15 -5.43 18.74
CA ASP A 136 14.35 -6.26 18.65
C ASP A 136 15.36 -5.98 19.79
N ASP A 137 15.25 -4.83 20.47
CA ASP A 137 16.11 -4.40 21.58
C ASP A 137 15.62 -4.85 22.97
N GLU A 138 15.22 -6.12 23.08
CA GLU A 138 14.92 -6.98 24.26
C GLU A 138 14.09 -6.42 25.46
N GLU A 139 13.87 -5.11 25.60
CA GLU A 139 13.05 -4.46 26.65
C GLU A 139 11.99 -3.49 26.08
N GLY A 140 11.93 -3.32 24.75
CA GLY A 140 11.04 -2.36 24.08
C GLY A 140 9.80 -2.96 23.42
N TYR A 141 8.82 -2.11 23.14
CA TYR A 141 7.70 -2.40 22.24
C TYR A 141 7.59 -1.27 21.21
N TYR A 142 7.12 -1.59 20.01
CA TYR A 142 6.74 -0.59 19.02
C TYR A 142 5.29 -0.78 18.58
N ASP A 143 4.62 0.35 18.31
CA ASP A 143 3.24 0.36 17.84
C ASP A 143 3.23 0.53 16.31
N GLN A 144 2.66 -0.45 15.60
CA GLN A 144 2.51 -0.42 14.15
C GLN A 144 1.08 -0.07 13.78
N ALA A 145 0.89 1.09 13.16
CA ALA A 145 -0.38 1.51 12.60
C ALA A 145 -0.59 0.92 11.19
N TYR A 146 -1.83 0.52 10.88
CA TYR A 146 -2.22 0.00 9.56
C TYR A 146 -3.68 0.33 9.25
N ASN A 147 -4.05 0.28 7.98
CA ASN A 147 -5.43 0.45 7.50
C ASN A 147 -5.81 -0.54 6.39
N ALA A 148 -4.93 -1.49 6.09
CA ALA A 148 -5.23 -2.69 5.33
C ALA A 148 -4.50 -3.89 5.96
N ILE A 149 -5.13 -5.06 5.95
CA ILE A 149 -4.52 -6.31 6.40
C ILE A 149 -4.90 -7.43 5.44
N ALA A 150 -3.96 -8.31 5.15
CA ALA A 150 -4.19 -9.54 4.40
C ALA A 150 -3.26 -10.65 4.86
N LYS A 151 -3.63 -11.90 4.58
CA LYS A 151 -2.77 -13.05 4.85
C LYS A 151 -1.55 -12.98 3.94
N LYS A 152 -0.40 -13.46 4.42
CA LYS A 152 0.85 -13.55 3.65
C LYS A 152 0.65 -14.17 2.26
N ALA A 153 -0.15 -15.24 2.17
CA ALA A 153 -0.43 -15.95 0.92
C ALA A 153 -1.14 -15.10 -0.15
N ASP A 154 -1.81 -14.03 0.26
CA ASP A 154 -2.54 -13.11 -0.62
C ASP A 154 -1.72 -11.85 -0.98
N CYS A 155 -0.51 -11.73 -0.45
CA CYS A 155 0.34 -10.57 -0.58
C CYS A 155 1.49 -10.82 -1.58
N VAL A 156 1.82 -9.80 -2.37
CA VAL A 156 2.98 -9.82 -3.25
C VAL A 156 3.73 -8.51 -3.15
N LEU A 157 5.04 -8.60 -2.89
CA LEU A 157 5.99 -7.51 -3.12
C LEU A 157 6.72 -7.77 -4.44
N LEU A 158 6.58 -6.87 -5.41
CA LEU A 158 7.30 -7.01 -6.69
C LEU A 158 8.80 -6.78 -6.48
N PRO A 159 9.66 -7.56 -7.15
CA PRO A 159 11.09 -7.28 -7.24
C PRO A 159 11.36 -5.87 -7.77
N ARG A 160 12.32 -5.14 -7.18
CA ARG A 160 12.69 -3.78 -7.64
C ARG A 160 12.87 -3.72 -9.18
N PRO A 161 13.61 -4.64 -9.83
CA PRO A 161 13.81 -4.58 -11.28
C PRO A 161 12.53 -4.82 -12.09
N ALA A 162 11.55 -5.54 -11.54
CA ALA A 162 10.30 -5.88 -12.22
C ALA A 162 9.33 -4.71 -12.27
N ARG A 163 9.35 -3.80 -11.28
CA ARG A 163 8.37 -2.71 -11.12
C ARG A 163 8.31 -1.76 -12.31
N ARG A 164 9.45 -1.38 -12.89
CA ARG A 164 9.51 -0.47 -14.06
C ARG A 164 9.60 -1.19 -15.41
N LYS A 165 9.92 -2.48 -15.41
CA LYS A 165 10.19 -3.24 -16.64
C LYS A 165 9.04 -3.13 -17.65
N ALA A 166 9.37 -2.64 -18.84
CA ALA A 166 8.43 -2.44 -19.96
C ALA A 166 7.17 -1.62 -19.60
N ASN A 167 7.23 -0.78 -18.56
CA ASN A 167 6.08 -0.03 -18.03
C ASN A 167 4.87 -0.92 -17.71
N LYS A 168 5.09 -2.22 -17.40
CA LYS A 168 4.01 -3.19 -17.14
C LYS A 168 3.11 -2.72 -16.02
N TRP A 169 3.71 -2.17 -14.96
CA TRP A 169 3.07 -1.77 -13.71
C TRP A 169 2.88 -0.26 -13.55
N LYS A 170 2.94 0.51 -14.65
CA LYS A 170 2.79 1.97 -14.60
C LYS A 170 1.37 2.36 -14.21
N VAL A 171 1.24 3.28 -13.25
CA VAL A 171 -0.03 3.78 -12.72
C VAL A 171 -0.21 5.24 -13.12
N PRO A 172 -1.37 5.63 -13.68
CA PRO A 172 -1.63 7.00 -14.11
C PRO A 172 -1.79 7.94 -12.92
N ARG A 173 -1.39 9.20 -13.14
CA ARG A 173 -1.75 10.33 -12.28
C ARG A 173 -2.60 11.30 -13.10
N LYS A 174 -3.62 11.90 -12.47
CA LYS A 174 -4.45 12.93 -13.11
C LYS A 174 -3.58 14.11 -13.49
N SER A 175 -3.69 14.53 -14.74
CA SER A 175 -2.97 15.66 -15.31
C SER A 175 -3.79 16.26 -16.45
N LYS A 176 -3.29 17.34 -17.07
CA LYS A 176 -3.94 17.93 -18.25
C LYS A 176 -3.99 16.88 -19.36
N GLY A 177 -5.19 16.41 -19.71
CA GLY A 177 -5.41 15.36 -20.72
C GLY A 177 -5.55 13.94 -20.17
N VAL A 178 -5.34 13.70 -18.87
CA VAL A 178 -5.56 12.38 -18.23
C VAL A 178 -6.65 12.51 -17.17
N ALA A 179 -7.83 11.95 -17.46
CA ALA A 179 -9.04 12.12 -16.63
C ALA A 179 -9.10 11.21 -15.38
N TYR A 180 -8.21 10.23 -15.26
CA TYR A 180 -8.20 9.23 -14.19
C TYR A 180 -6.80 9.02 -13.60
N GLY A 181 -6.69 8.32 -12.48
CA GLY A 181 -5.43 8.11 -11.76
C GLY A 181 -5.35 8.87 -10.43
N PHE A 182 -4.19 8.77 -9.79
CA PHE A 182 -3.90 9.50 -8.55
C PHE A 182 -4.04 11.01 -8.75
N GLY A 183 -4.77 11.66 -7.84
CA GLY A 183 -4.81 13.10 -7.71
C GLY A 183 -3.77 13.59 -6.69
N GLN A 184 -4.17 14.59 -5.90
CA GLN A 184 -3.36 15.09 -4.78
C GLN A 184 -3.38 14.18 -3.54
N SER A 185 -4.38 13.29 -3.41
CA SER A 185 -4.48 12.32 -2.31
C SER A 185 -3.50 11.17 -2.48
N ASN A 186 -3.06 10.57 -1.37
CA ASN A 186 -2.32 9.30 -1.39
C ASN A 186 -3.22 8.11 -1.71
N VAL A 187 -4.54 8.28 -1.66
CA VAL A 187 -5.49 7.22 -1.94
C VAL A 187 -6.28 7.53 -3.21
N TRP A 188 -6.44 6.52 -4.07
CA TRP A 188 -7.28 6.58 -5.25
C TRP A 188 -8.23 5.37 -5.31
N PHE A 189 -9.54 5.65 -5.25
CA PHE A 189 -10.62 4.66 -5.24
C PHE A 189 -11.05 4.16 -6.63
N ALA A 190 -10.43 4.67 -7.71
CA ALA A 190 -10.74 4.28 -9.09
C ALA A 190 -12.24 4.31 -9.49
N GLN A 191 -13.03 5.22 -8.90
CA GLN A 191 -14.45 5.38 -9.21
C GLN A 191 -14.71 5.87 -10.64
N GLY A 192 -15.89 5.55 -11.18
CA GLY A 192 -16.35 6.01 -12.49
C GLY A 192 -15.96 5.12 -13.68
N ARG A 193 -15.72 3.82 -13.44
CA ARG A 193 -15.36 2.86 -14.50
C ARG A 193 -16.46 2.65 -15.56
N GLU A 194 -17.71 2.88 -15.19
CA GLU A 194 -18.85 2.72 -16.10
C GLU A 194 -18.89 3.85 -17.15
N ASP A 195 -18.43 5.05 -16.78
CA ASP A 195 -18.49 6.24 -17.65
C ASP A 195 -17.13 6.58 -18.31
N ASN A 196 -16.07 5.84 -18.00
CA ASN A 196 -14.72 6.11 -18.51
C ASN A 196 -14.06 4.84 -19.06
N GLU A 197 -14.08 4.70 -20.38
CA GLU A 197 -13.50 3.55 -21.09
C GLU A 197 -12.00 3.38 -20.83
N TYR A 198 -11.23 4.47 -20.79
CA TYR A 198 -9.79 4.40 -20.53
C TYR A 198 -9.48 3.90 -19.12
N LEU A 199 -10.26 4.34 -18.13
CA LEU A 199 -10.18 3.83 -16.77
C LEU A 199 -10.54 2.35 -16.72
N ARG A 200 -11.62 1.94 -17.38
CA ARG A 200 -12.05 0.54 -17.45
C ARG A 200 -10.97 -0.35 -18.06
N ASN A 201 -10.38 0.07 -19.18
CA ASN A 201 -9.30 -0.65 -19.85
C ASN A 201 -8.04 -0.75 -18.98
N PHE A 202 -7.69 0.33 -18.28
CA PHE A 202 -6.59 0.31 -17.31
C PHE A 202 -6.86 -0.68 -16.17
N LEU A 203 -8.05 -0.63 -15.56
CA LEU A 203 -8.43 -1.51 -14.45
C LEU A 203 -8.44 -2.98 -14.88
N ASN A 204 -9.04 -3.31 -16.03
CA ASN A 204 -9.03 -4.67 -16.56
C ASN A 204 -7.60 -5.17 -16.78
N LYS A 205 -6.75 -4.34 -17.37
CA LYS A 205 -5.34 -4.69 -17.60
C LYS A 205 -4.59 -4.93 -16.29
N ILE A 206 -4.65 -4.00 -15.33
CA ILE A 206 -3.85 -4.09 -14.11
C ILE A 206 -4.32 -5.23 -13.21
N VAL A 207 -5.64 -5.48 -13.14
CA VAL A 207 -6.18 -6.63 -12.42
C VAL A 207 -5.72 -7.91 -13.07
N ASN A 208 -5.90 -8.08 -14.39
CA ASN A 208 -5.48 -9.33 -15.05
C ASN A 208 -3.98 -9.58 -14.84
N GLN A 209 -3.15 -8.54 -14.91
CA GLN A 209 -1.72 -8.65 -14.60
C GLN A 209 -1.41 -9.10 -13.17
N ILE A 210 -2.22 -8.68 -12.19
CA ILE A 210 -2.11 -9.08 -10.78
C ILE A 210 -2.61 -10.52 -10.57
N GLU A 211 -3.72 -10.88 -11.22
CA GLU A 211 -4.31 -12.22 -11.11
C GLU A 211 -3.43 -13.30 -11.75
N GLU A 212 -2.84 -12.98 -12.90
CA GLU A 212 -1.96 -13.88 -13.64
C GLU A 212 -0.49 -13.78 -13.17
N TYR A 213 -0.19 -13.04 -12.10
CA TYR A 213 1.19 -12.90 -11.64
C TYR A 213 1.72 -14.21 -11.05
N ASP A 214 2.73 -14.77 -11.70
CA ASP A 214 3.44 -15.99 -11.32
C ASP A 214 4.95 -15.75 -11.09
N GLY A 215 5.37 -14.48 -11.07
CA GLY A 215 6.75 -14.08 -10.89
C GLY A 215 7.25 -14.16 -9.45
N GLU A 216 8.51 -13.78 -9.24
CA GLU A 216 9.13 -13.79 -7.91
C GLU A 216 8.38 -12.87 -6.93
N ASN A 217 8.21 -13.31 -5.68
CA ASN A 217 7.65 -12.52 -4.61
C ASN A 217 8.76 -12.18 -3.59
N TRP A 218 8.99 -10.89 -3.33
CA TRP A 218 10.02 -10.43 -2.39
C TRP A 218 9.56 -10.37 -0.93
N LEU A 219 8.38 -10.93 -0.59
CA LEU A 219 7.94 -11.05 0.80
C LEU A 219 8.97 -11.73 1.69
N ASP A 220 9.60 -12.81 1.25
CA ASP A 220 10.60 -13.53 2.05
C ASP A 220 12.06 -13.08 1.76
N LYS A 221 12.25 -12.02 0.94
CA LYS A 221 13.58 -11.46 0.66
C LYS A 221 13.93 -10.37 1.66
N GLN A 222 15.18 -10.39 2.12
CA GLN A 222 15.72 -9.38 3.03
C GLN A 222 16.76 -8.51 2.30
N PRO A 223 16.95 -7.24 2.69
CA PRO A 223 18.09 -6.46 2.24
C PRO A 223 19.37 -7.18 2.67
N GLU A 224 20.32 -7.34 1.75
CA GLU A 224 21.63 -7.88 2.09
C GLU A 224 22.24 -7.03 3.22
N ARG A 225 22.61 -7.64 4.35
CA ARG A 225 23.33 -6.94 5.42
C ARG A 225 24.75 -6.67 4.94
N SER A 226 25.27 -5.48 5.20
CA SER A 226 26.68 -5.20 4.92
C SER A 226 27.49 -6.00 5.93
N GLU A 227 28.49 -6.76 5.47
CA GLU A 227 29.56 -7.26 6.35
C GLU A 227 30.35 -6.11 6.97
#